data_AF-A0A818YK71-F1
#
_entry.id   AF-A0A818YK71-F1
#
_cell.length_a   1.000
_cell.length_b   1.000
_cell.length_c   1.000
_cell.angle_alpha   90.00
_cell.angle_beta   90.00
_cell.angle_gamma   90.00
#
_symmetry.space_group_name_H-M   'P 1'
#
loop_
_entity.id
_entity.type
_entity.pdbx_description
1 polymer ?
#
loop_
_entity_poly.entity_id
_entity_poly.type
_entity_poly.pdbx_seq_one_letter_code
_entity_poly.pdbx_strand_id
1 'polypeptide(L)'
;MRYPSATSPASERLDRCIFYLDEIHTRGTDFKFPVGFKAAVTLGINLTKDRFVQACMRMRKLGSGHSLTFWSSNEVHQQIETLKNKTLHINHKRRKGDGRNTLIDILRWVYDNTEKATWGGLHYWATQSLSFQRKVSAFQSIDWNNNQQQFSDKLMKDSAMGCLEPQVIELKLMYEAAKTLQTLLEIHDLRYQHTSYQVCNDIRGAVLNRLKVYGGTKQRLSQLLDGEQQRELEQELEEERQIELSPPFNPCKPILHEEIKRLCDMDDVAMNLKQYPHIFRHLPYALTGTTFFSDCQADSWQKNLWVLTEFQRVISTQGKSLNPFLRPLRWILIYRNQELILLSPFEANWVMGRLSELHRKGKLMNPVSTTLCLLLPRMKRNQFIFINTPTLTVPPLVGLPRHTVEFVTSNDCLVQLFIFNGTLYFESIDEQTAYCQCLILCPKPRSEQEEKLLNKAGLEQMNLSANIYIVSI
;
A
#
# COMPACT_ATOMS: atom_id res chain seq x y z
N MET A 1 1.20 -1.76 7.01
CA MET A 1 1.50 -2.72 5.93
C MET A 1 1.03 -2.12 4.61
N ARG A 2 1.88 -1.96 3.59
CA ARG A 2 1.47 -1.65 2.21
C ARG A 2 2.00 -2.80 1.34
N TYR A 3 1.13 -3.78 1.07
CA TYR A 3 1.29 -4.75 -0.01
C TYR A 3 0.48 -4.22 -1.20
N PRO A 4 0.93 -4.38 -2.46
CA PRO A 4 0.06 -4.21 -3.61
C PRO A 4 -1.15 -5.14 -3.44
N SER A 5 -2.36 -4.59 -3.51
CA SER A 5 -3.59 -5.32 -3.24
C SER A 5 -3.74 -6.55 -4.15
N ALA A 6 -3.21 -6.52 -5.38
CA ALA A 6 -3.28 -7.61 -6.34
C ALA A 6 -2.56 -8.90 -5.90
N THR A 7 -1.52 -8.80 -5.07
CA THR A 7 -0.64 -9.96 -4.74
C THR A 7 -0.91 -10.52 -3.33
N SER A 8 -1.80 -9.91 -2.56
CA SER A 8 -2.11 -10.35 -1.20
C SER A 8 -3.19 -11.44 -1.21
N PRO A 9 -3.10 -12.51 -0.39
CA PRO A 9 -4.18 -13.46 -0.18
C PRO A 9 -5.51 -12.83 0.30
N ALA A 10 -5.44 -11.58 0.79
CA ALA A 10 -6.61 -10.79 1.16
C ALA A 10 -7.47 -10.35 -0.05
N SER A 11 -6.91 -10.33 -1.27
CA SER A 11 -7.64 -9.95 -2.50
C SER A 11 -8.71 -10.98 -2.89
N GLU A 12 -8.48 -12.25 -2.54
CA GLU A 12 -9.39 -13.36 -2.81
C GLU A 12 -10.51 -13.48 -1.76
N ARG A 13 -10.38 -12.80 -0.61
CA ARG A 13 -11.29 -12.88 0.54
C ARG A 13 -11.72 -11.52 1.06
N LEU A 14 -12.22 -10.68 0.14
CA LEU A 14 -12.69 -9.33 0.45
C LEU A 14 -13.83 -9.31 1.49
N ASP A 15 -14.53 -10.42 1.70
CA ASP A 15 -15.59 -10.60 2.70
C ASP A 15 -15.07 -10.53 4.16
N ARG A 16 -13.77 -10.70 4.38
CA ARG A 16 -13.15 -10.69 5.72
C ARG A 16 -12.19 -9.53 5.94
N CYS A 17 -12.20 -8.53 5.05
CA CYS A 17 -11.29 -7.41 5.08
C CYS A 17 -11.99 -6.09 5.40
N ILE A 18 -11.31 -5.22 6.15
CA ILE A 18 -11.71 -3.82 6.32
C ILE A 18 -10.95 -2.98 5.30
N PHE A 19 -11.67 -2.17 4.53
CA PHE A 19 -11.10 -1.29 3.52
C PHE A 19 -11.10 0.14 4.04
N TYR A 20 -9.94 0.77 3.94
CA TYR A 20 -9.79 2.20 4.13
C TYR A 20 -9.48 2.82 2.77
N LEU A 21 -10.36 3.70 2.30
CA LEU A 21 -10.24 4.38 1.02
C LEU A 21 -10.03 5.86 1.29
N ASP A 22 -8.87 6.39 0.91
CA ASP A 22 -8.59 7.83 0.95
C ASP A 22 -8.55 8.44 -0.46
N GLU A 23 -8.62 9.77 -0.55
CA GLU A 23 -8.65 10.47 -1.84
C GLU A 23 -7.35 10.32 -2.62
N ILE A 24 -6.20 10.36 -1.92
CA ILE A 24 -4.87 10.42 -2.52
C ILE A 24 -4.43 9.04 -3.03
N HIS A 25 -4.47 8.01 -2.17
CA HIS A 25 -3.86 6.72 -2.50
C HIS A 25 -4.82 5.73 -3.15
N THR A 26 -6.12 6.02 -3.17
CA THR A 26 -7.11 5.11 -3.78
C THR A 26 -7.79 5.68 -5.02
N ARG A 27 -7.31 6.80 -5.56
CA ARG A 27 -7.74 7.30 -6.87
C ARG A 27 -7.50 6.25 -7.96
N GLY A 28 -8.48 6.04 -8.85
CA GLY A 28 -8.40 5.04 -9.92
C GLY A 28 -8.56 3.56 -9.50
N THR A 29 -8.51 3.24 -8.20
CA THR A 29 -8.71 1.85 -7.74
C THR A 29 -10.16 1.38 -7.87
N ASP A 30 -10.34 0.16 -8.37
CA ASP A 30 -11.65 -0.47 -8.57
C ASP A 30 -11.75 -1.77 -7.74
N PHE A 31 -12.49 -1.72 -6.64
CA PHE A 31 -12.72 -2.87 -5.76
C PHE A 31 -14.11 -3.47 -6.00
N LYS A 32 -14.15 -4.76 -6.33
CA LYS A 32 -15.40 -5.52 -6.49
C LYS A 32 -15.88 -6.05 -5.14
N PHE A 33 -16.50 -5.20 -4.33
CA PHE A 33 -17.01 -5.60 -3.01
C PHE A 33 -18.12 -6.67 -3.11
N PRO A 34 -18.09 -7.69 -2.23
CA PRO A 34 -19.17 -8.70 -2.11
C PRO A 34 -20.54 -8.07 -1.82
N VAL A 35 -21.63 -8.74 -2.19
CA VAL A 35 -23.00 -8.26 -1.91
C VAL A 35 -23.23 -8.16 -0.39
N GLY A 36 -23.93 -7.11 0.07
CA GLY A 36 -24.18 -6.87 1.50
C GLY A 36 -23.17 -5.95 2.19
N PHE A 37 -22.10 -5.53 1.49
CA PHE A 37 -21.07 -4.66 2.06
C PHE A 37 -21.63 -3.30 2.51
N LYS A 38 -21.21 -2.84 3.69
CA LYS A 38 -21.60 -1.56 4.27
C LYS A 38 -20.36 -0.68 4.40
N ALA A 39 -20.42 0.52 3.85
CA ALA A 39 -19.32 1.48 3.97
C ALA A 39 -19.72 2.68 4.84
N ALA A 40 -18.73 3.23 5.53
CA ALA A 40 -18.85 4.48 6.26
C ALA A 40 -18.16 5.60 5.47
N VAL A 41 -18.90 6.63 5.09
CA VAL A 41 -18.37 7.83 4.43
C VAL A 41 -18.08 8.86 5.51
N THR A 42 -16.82 9.24 5.65
CA THR A 42 -16.39 10.28 6.57
C THR A 42 -16.58 11.66 5.94
N LEU A 43 -17.28 12.54 6.64
CA LEU A 43 -17.53 13.91 6.22
C LEU A 43 -16.41 14.81 6.76
N GLY A 44 -15.51 15.23 5.86
CA GLY A 44 -14.46 16.20 6.17
C GLY A 44 -14.93 17.65 6.04
N ILE A 45 -14.20 18.59 6.63
CA ILE A 45 -14.47 20.03 6.46
C ILE A 45 -14.37 20.41 4.97
N ASN A 46 -15.19 21.38 4.53
CA ASN A 46 -15.21 21.87 3.15
C ASN A 46 -15.48 20.81 2.08
N LEU A 47 -16.12 19.69 2.43
CA LEU A 47 -16.48 18.64 1.47
C LEU A 47 -17.47 19.18 0.42
N THR A 48 -17.07 19.11 -0.84
CA THR A 48 -17.88 19.55 -2.00
C THR A 48 -18.72 18.41 -2.57
N LYS A 49 -19.72 18.77 -3.38
CA LYS A 49 -20.67 17.83 -4.01
C LYS A 49 -19.96 16.76 -4.83
N ASP A 50 -19.01 17.16 -5.66
CA ASP A 50 -18.33 16.21 -6.55
C ASP A 50 -17.48 15.21 -5.76
N ARG A 51 -16.74 15.67 -4.74
CA ARG A 51 -15.97 14.78 -3.83
C ARG A 51 -16.88 13.84 -3.04
N PHE A 52 -17.98 14.36 -2.50
CA PHE A 52 -18.97 13.56 -1.77
C PHE A 52 -19.57 12.46 -2.65
N VAL A 53 -20.00 12.81 -3.86
CA VAL A 53 -20.58 11.86 -4.81
C VAL A 53 -19.54 10.84 -5.26
N GLN A 54 -18.32 11.26 -5.59
CA GLN A 54 -17.23 10.36 -5.97
C GLN A 54 -16.92 9.34 -4.87
N ALA A 55 -16.86 9.77 -3.61
CA ALA A 55 -16.67 8.88 -2.46
C ALA A 55 -17.82 7.87 -2.34
N CYS A 56 -19.07 8.31 -2.47
CA CYS A 56 -20.23 7.41 -2.43
C CYS A 56 -20.26 6.42 -3.60
N MET A 57 -19.89 6.87 -4.81
CA MET A 57 -19.87 6.07 -6.03
C MET A 57 -18.78 5.00 -6.05
N ARG A 58 -17.81 5.03 -5.14
CA ARG A 58 -16.91 3.88 -4.91
C ARG A 58 -17.69 2.60 -4.55
N MET A 59 -18.88 2.74 -3.97
CA MET A 59 -19.83 1.64 -3.79
C MET A 59 -20.73 1.47 -5.02
N ARG A 60 -20.26 0.74 -6.04
CA ARG A 60 -20.97 0.61 -7.33
C ARG A 60 -22.35 -0.06 -7.27
N LYS A 61 -22.63 -0.93 -6.29
CA LYS A 61 -23.95 -1.57 -6.12
C LYS A 61 -24.78 -0.93 -4.99
N LEU A 62 -24.61 0.39 -4.80
CA LEU A 62 -25.39 1.14 -3.83
C LEU A 62 -26.90 0.99 -4.10
N GLY A 63 -27.66 0.58 -3.08
CA GLY A 63 -29.11 0.32 -3.20
C GLY A 63 -29.46 -1.03 -3.83
N SER A 64 -28.48 -1.77 -4.38
CA SER A 64 -28.60 -3.14 -4.88
C SER A 64 -27.78 -4.11 -4.02
N GLY A 65 -27.98 -4.03 -2.70
CA GLY A 65 -27.32 -4.86 -1.69
C GLY A 65 -26.18 -4.17 -0.95
N HIS A 66 -25.60 -3.08 -1.45
CA HIS A 66 -24.66 -2.26 -0.67
C HIS A 66 -25.36 -1.09 0.03
N SER A 67 -24.83 -0.70 1.19
CA SER A 67 -25.36 0.42 2.00
C SER A 67 -24.26 1.35 2.47
N LEU A 68 -24.64 2.60 2.74
CA LEU A 68 -23.75 3.65 3.25
C LEU A 68 -24.21 4.13 4.62
N THR A 69 -23.26 4.62 5.42
CA THR A 69 -23.50 5.37 6.65
C THR A 69 -22.57 6.56 6.68
N PHE A 70 -23.03 7.70 7.19
CA PHE A 70 -22.23 8.93 7.22
C PHE A 70 -21.69 9.18 8.62
N TRP A 71 -20.39 9.42 8.73
CA TRP A 71 -19.71 9.75 9.97
C TRP A 71 -19.17 11.17 9.86
N SER A 72 -19.40 12.00 10.88
CA SER A 72 -18.92 13.39 10.91
C SER A 72 -18.14 13.64 12.18
N SER A 73 -17.12 14.50 12.13
CA SER A 73 -16.54 15.10 13.32
C SER A 73 -17.56 16.00 14.03
N ASN A 74 -17.28 16.36 15.29
CA ASN A 74 -18.14 17.28 16.05
C ASN A 74 -18.29 18.65 15.35
N GLU A 75 -17.21 19.15 14.74
CA GLU A 75 -17.23 20.42 14.01
C GLU A 75 -18.17 20.37 12.80
N VAL A 76 -18.05 19.34 11.95
CA VAL A 76 -18.93 19.17 10.79
C VAL A 76 -20.38 18.97 11.23
N HIS A 77 -20.59 18.23 12.33
CA HIS A 77 -21.91 18.05 12.91
C HIS A 77 -22.56 19.40 13.29
N GLN A 78 -21.82 20.27 13.98
CA GLN A 78 -22.28 21.61 14.35
C GLN A 78 -22.55 22.51 13.14
N GLN A 79 -21.76 22.41 12.07
CA GLN A 79 -22.00 23.15 10.82
C GLN A 79 -23.33 22.72 10.17
N ILE A 80 -23.60 21.41 10.11
CA ILE A 80 -24.85 20.85 9.57
C ILE A 80 -26.03 21.33 10.42
N GLU A 81 -25.94 21.26 11.75
CA GLU A 81 -26.99 21.74 12.66
C GLU A 81 -27.24 23.24 12.53
N THR A 82 -26.18 24.04 12.38
CA THR A 82 -26.30 25.49 12.20
C THR A 82 -27.05 25.83 10.92
N LEU A 83 -26.74 25.16 9.80
CA LEU A 83 -27.47 25.34 8.54
C LEU A 83 -28.92 24.86 8.62
N LYS A 84 -29.15 23.74 9.31
CA LYS A 84 -30.49 23.21 9.57
C LYS A 84 -31.33 24.24 10.34
N ASN A 85 -30.80 24.82 11.41
CA ASN A 85 -31.50 25.82 12.21
C ASN A 85 -31.79 27.11 11.42
N LYS A 86 -30.84 27.59 10.60
CA LYS A 86 -31.07 28.76 9.71
C LYS A 86 -32.23 28.55 8.74
N THR A 87 -32.36 27.34 8.18
CA THR A 87 -33.43 27.00 7.23
C THR A 87 -34.79 26.83 7.93
N LEU A 88 -34.79 26.38 9.20
CA LEU A 88 -35.99 26.19 10.01
C LEU A 88 -36.59 27.50 10.56
N HIS A 89 -35.81 28.57 10.66
CA HIS A 89 -36.36 29.89 11.02
C HIS A 89 -37.22 30.51 9.91
N ILE A 90 -37.13 30.02 8.67
CA ILE A 90 -37.90 30.50 7.51
C ILE A 90 -39.25 29.76 7.36
N ASN A 91 -39.36 28.52 7.83
CA ASN A 91 -40.56 27.70 7.72
C ASN A 91 -41.08 27.32 9.11
N HIS A 92 -42.25 27.85 9.49
CA HIS A 92 -42.88 27.73 10.82
C HIS A 92 -42.64 26.38 11.54
N LYS A 93 -42.19 26.50 12.80
CA LYS A 93 -42.18 25.53 13.92
C LYS A 93 -42.52 24.08 13.55
N ARG A 94 -41.50 23.23 13.47
CA ARG A 94 -41.65 21.78 13.64
C ARG A 94 -41.12 21.32 15.00
N ARG A 95 -41.88 20.43 15.64
CA ARG A 95 -41.60 19.78 16.94
C ARG A 95 -40.19 19.17 16.95
N LYS A 96 -39.51 19.27 18.11
CA LYS A 96 -38.30 18.50 18.48
C LYS A 96 -38.48 17.03 18.05
N GLY A 97 -37.94 16.69 16.88
CA GLY A 97 -37.74 15.32 16.43
C GLY A 97 -36.32 14.91 16.78
N ASP A 98 -36.15 13.62 17.07
CA ASP A 98 -34.90 12.93 17.43
C ASP A 98 -33.66 13.57 16.77
N GLY A 99 -32.65 13.91 17.58
CA GLY A 99 -31.50 14.78 17.24
C GLY A 99 -30.51 14.20 16.23
N ARG A 100 -31.00 13.46 15.24
CA ARG A 100 -30.21 12.83 14.18
C ARG A 100 -30.28 13.67 12.91
N ASN A 101 -29.12 13.95 12.34
CA ASN A 101 -29.01 14.60 11.04
C ASN A 101 -29.54 13.66 9.95
N THR A 102 -30.46 14.16 9.13
CA THR A 102 -30.99 13.40 7.99
C THR A 102 -30.07 13.57 6.79
N LEU A 103 -30.11 12.64 5.83
CA LEU A 103 -29.35 12.75 4.57
C LEU A 103 -29.59 14.10 3.85
N ILE A 104 -30.82 14.62 3.91
CA ILE A 104 -31.18 15.92 3.33
C ILE A 104 -30.39 17.07 3.97
N ASP A 105 -30.14 17.01 5.27
CA ASP A 105 -29.36 18.03 6.00
C ASP A 105 -27.90 17.99 5.56
N ILE A 106 -27.33 16.78 5.39
CA ILE A 106 -25.97 16.57 4.87
C ILE A 106 -25.85 17.11 3.45
N LEU A 107 -26.78 16.77 2.55
CA LEU A 107 -26.75 17.23 1.16
C LEU A 107 -26.78 18.76 1.07
N ARG A 108 -27.62 19.42 1.87
CA ARG A 108 -27.68 20.89 1.93
C ARG A 108 -26.34 21.50 2.34
N TRP A 109 -25.71 20.96 3.37
CA TRP A 109 -24.38 21.40 3.81
C TRP A 109 -23.31 21.19 2.72
N VAL A 110 -23.34 20.06 2.02
CA VAL A 110 -22.44 19.80 0.88
C VAL A 110 -22.66 20.82 -0.26
N TYR A 111 -23.91 21.18 -0.55
CA TYR A 111 -24.22 22.20 -1.55
C TYR A 111 -23.74 23.60 -1.14
N ASP A 112 -23.96 24.00 0.12
CA ASP A 112 -23.48 25.28 0.66
C ASP A 112 -21.94 25.38 0.58
N ASN A 113 -21.23 24.29 0.92
CA ASN A 113 -19.78 24.21 0.76
C ASN A 113 -19.36 24.30 -0.72
N THR A 114 -20.11 23.67 -1.62
CA THR A 114 -19.83 23.72 -3.06
C THR A 114 -20.01 25.12 -3.60
N GLU A 115 -21.05 25.86 -3.17
CA GLU A 115 -21.25 27.25 -3.56
C GLU A 115 -20.10 28.13 -3.07
N LYS A 116 -19.72 27.98 -1.78
CA LYS A 116 -18.57 28.71 -1.19
C LYS A 116 -17.26 28.41 -1.92
N ALA A 117 -16.98 27.14 -2.20
CA ALA A 117 -15.79 26.72 -2.94
C ALA A 117 -15.79 27.26 -4.37
N THR A 118 -16.94 27.19 -5.06
CA THR A 118 -17.10 27.72 -6.43
C THR A 118 -16.87 29.23 -6.45
N TRP A 119 -17.45 29.96 -5.49
CA TRP A 119 -17.25 31.40 -5.36
C TRP A 119 -15.79 31.74 -5.01
N GLY A 120 -15.17 31.00 -4.09
CA GLY A 120 -13.74 31.13 -3.79
C GLY A 120 -12.86 30.88 -5.02
N GLY A 121 -13.24 29.91 -5.85
CA GLY A 121 -12.63 29.59 -7.15
C GLY A 121 -12.64 30.75 -8.13
N LEU A 122 -13.66 31.61 -8.11
CA LEU A 122 -13.79 32.75 -9.01
C LEU A 122 -12.63 33.76 -8.83
N HIS A 123 -12.14 33.94 -7.60
CA HIS A 123 -10.97 34.78 -7.32
C HIS A 123 -9.70 34.23 -7.98
N TYR A 124 -9.44 32.93 -7.84
CA TYR A 124 -8.28 32.28 -8.44
C TYR A 124 -8.37 32.30 -9.96
N TRP A 125 -9.55 32.01 -10.52
CA TRP A 125 -9.79 32.08 -11.95
C TRP A 125 -9.50 33.49 -12.51
N ALA A 126 -10.01 34.53 -11.85
CA ALA A 126 -9.74 35.92 -12.25
C ALA A 126 -8.25 36.28 -12.15
N THR A 127 -7.59 35.88 -11.05
CA THR A 127 -6.15 36.11 -10.87
C THR A 127 -5.32 35.34 -11.91
N GLN A 128 -5.70 34.11 -12.22
CA GLN A 128 -5.06 33.27 -13.22
C GLN A 128 -5.17 33.87 -14.62
N SER A 129 -6.22 34.64 -14.91
CA SER A 129 -6.34 35.37 -16.18
C SER A 129 -5.22 36.41 -16.36
N LEU A 130 -4.78 37.06 -15.28
CA LEU A 130 -3.65 37.99 -15.30
C LEU A 130 -2.34 37.20 -15.51
N SER A 131 -2.11 36.15 -14.72
CA SER A 131 -0.93 35.27 -14.90
C SER A 131 -0.85 34.68 -16.32
N PHE A 132 -1.97 34.27 -16.90
CA PHE A 132 -2.04 33.77 -18.27
C PHE A 132 -1.61 34.85 -19.28
N GLN A 133 -2.15 36.06 -19.16
CA GLN A 133 -1.82 37.16 -20.07
C GLN A 133 -0.37 37.61 -19.94
N ARG A 134 0.20 37.57 -18.72
CA ARG A 134 1.64 37.79 -18.52
C ARG A 134 2.48 36.80 -19.32
N LYS A 135 2.14 35.51 -19.20
CA LYS A 135 2.85 34.42 -19.90
C LYS A 135 2.71 34.53 -21.41
N VAL A 136 1.51 34.87 -21.91
CA VAL A 136 1.28 35.11 -23.33
C VAL A 136 2.10 36.31 -23.83
N SER A 137 2.12 37.43 -23.09
CA SER A 137 2.91 38.61 -23.45
C SER A 137 4.41 38.31 -23.48
N ALA A 138 4.92 37.55 -22.49
CA ALA A 138 6.31 37.10 -22.48
C ALA A 138 6.62 36.19 -23.67
N PHE A 139 5.70 35.29 -24.04
CA PHE A 139 5.87 34.40 -25.18
C PHE A 139 5.83 35.14 -26.52
N GLN A 140 4.97 36.16 -26.64
CA GLN A 140 4.83 37.01 -27.83
C GLN A 140 5.99 37.99 -28.02
N SER A 141 6.76 38.30 -26.97
CA SER A 141 7.99 39.09 -27.11
C SER A 141 9.10 38.37 -27.88
N ILE A 142 8.96 37.06 -28.13
CA ILE A 142 9.82 36.28 -29.00
C ILE A 142 9.17 36.16 -30.39
N ASP A 143 9.91 36.48 -31.45
CA ASP A 143 9.45 36.34 -32.83
C ASP A 143 9.77 34.92 -33.34
N TRP A 144 8.89 33.97 -32.97
CA TRP A 144 9.05 32.56 -33.31
C TRP A 144 9.07 32.26 -34.82
N ASN A 145 8.62 33.19 -35.66
CA ASN A 145 8.55 33.01 -37.11
C ASN A 145 9.79 33.55 -37.84
N ASN A 146 10.68 34.25 -37.14
CA ASN A 146 11.89 34.77 -37.72
C ASN A 146 13.03 33.76 -37.58
N ASN A 147 13.26 32.99 -38.66
CA ASN A 147 14.36 32.02 -38.75
C ASN A 147 15.77 32.63 -38.63
N GLN A 148 15.91 33.96 -38.60
CA GLN A 148 17.17 34.68 -38.37
C GLN A 148 17.35 35.17 -36.93
N GLN A 149 16.37 34.98 -36.04
CA GLN A 149 16.48 35.42 -34.66
C GLN A 149 17.44 34.48 -33.88
N GLN A 150 18.59 35.01 -33.46
CA GLN A 150 19.47 34.28 -32.55
C GLN A 150 18.86 34.27 -31.16
N PHE A 151 18.46 33.09 -30.69
CA PHE A 151 17.99 32.88 -29.32
C PHE A 151 19.17 33.02 -28.35
N SER A 152 19.40 34.24 -27.87
CA SER A 152 20.41 34.49 -26.85
C SER A 152 19.96 33.95 -25.47
N ASP A 153 20.91 33.49 -24.66
CA ASP A 153 20.66 33.10 -23.27
C ASP A 153 19.94 34.19 -22.46
N LYS A 154 20.22 35.46 -22.77
CA LYS A 154 19.58 36.61 -22.14
C LYS A 154 18.08 36.67 -22.48
N LEU A 155 17.73 36.54 -23.76
CA LEU A 155 16.32 36.53 -24.21
C LEU A 155 15.53 35.36 -23.58
N MET A 156 16.14 34.17 -23.52
CA MET A 156 15.51 33.00 -22.89
C MET A 156 15.33 33.20 -21.38
N LYS A 157 16.32 33.77 -20.69
CA LYS A 157 16.22 34.11 -19.25
C LYS A 157 15.15 35.15 -18.99
N ASP A 158 15.08 36.22 -19.79
CA ASP A 158 14.09 37.28 -19.64
C ASP A 158 12.66 36.74 -19.87
N SER A 159 12.48 35.86 -20.86
CA SER A 159 11.19 35.21 -21.15
C SER A 159 10.77 34.23 -20.05
N ALA A 160 11.72 33.43 -19.55
CA ALA A 160 11.50 32.55 -18.41
C ALA A 160 11.10 33.36 -17.16
N MET A 161 11.83 34.45 -16.87
CA MET A 161 11.51 35.38 -15.77
C MET A 161 10.11 35.98 -15.89
N GLY A 162 9.68 36.37 -17.10
CA GLY A 162 8.32 36.86 -17.34
C GLY A 162 7.23 35.81 -17.08
N CYS A 163 7.57 34.53 -17.20
CA CYS A 163 6.64 33.42 -16.94
C CYS A 163 6.61 32.96 -15.48
N LEU A 164 7.64 33.29 -14.69
CA LEU A 164 7.73 32.93 -13.27
C LEU A 164 6.68 33.68 -12.43
N GLU A 165 6.03 32.97 -11.51
CA GLU A 165 5.29 33.60 -10.42
C GLU A 165 6.26 33.82 -9.26
N PRO A 166 6.20 34.97 -8.55
CA PRO A 166 7.02 35.17 -7.36
C PRO A 166 6.68 34.09 -6.32
N GLN A 167 7.59 33.14 -6.13
CA GLN A 167 7.43 32.00 -5.22
C GLN A 167 7.76 32.34 -3.77
N VAL A 168 8.49 33.44 -3.55
CA VAL A 168 8.90 33.92 -2.24
C VAL A 168 8.28 35.30 -2.04
N ILE A 169 7.46 35.42 -1.00
CA ILE A 169 6.91 36.69 -0.55
C ILE A 169 7.56 36.96 0.80
N GLU A 170 8.12 38.16 0.98
CA GLU A 170 8.70 38.52 2.28
C GLU A 170 7.61 38.51 3.37
N LEU A 171 7.93 38.01 4.56
CA LEU A 171 6.99 38.02 5.69
C LEU A 171 6.42 39.42 5.96
N LYS A 172 7.24 40.46 5.77
CA LYS A 172 6.85 41.86 5.93
C LYS A 172 5.65 42.22 5.02
N LEU A 173 5.69 41.80 3.76
CA LEU A 173 4.60 41.98 2.79
C LEU A 173 3.34 41.16 3.14
N MET A 174 3.49 40.01 3.80
CA MET A 174 2.35 39.18 4.25
C MET A 174 1.66 39.72 5.51
N TYR A 175 2.42 40.31 6.44
CA TYR A 175 1.94 40.61 7.79
C TYR A 175 1.81 42.12 8.11
N GLU A 176 2.57 43.01 7.46
CA GLU A 176 2.49 44.46 7.71
C GLU A 176 1.50 45.19 6.79
N ALA A 177 1.11 44.59 5.68
CA ALA A 177 0.23 45.24 4.74
C ALA A 177 -1.22 45.26 5.28
N ALA A 178 -1.90 46.39 5.12
CA ALA A 178 -3.25 46.58 5.66
C ALA A 178 -4.25 45.64 4.97
N LYS A 179 -4.77 44.66 5.73
CA LYS A 179 -5.77 43.69 5.27
C LYS A 179 -7.11 44.39 5.07
N THR A 180 -7.37 44.80 3.83
CA THR A 180 -8.62 45.50 3.48
C THR A 180 -9.61 44.51 2.88
N LEU A 181 -10.86 44.55 3.36
CA LEU A 181 -11.97 43.83 2.73
C LEU A 181 -12.36 44.55 1.43
N GLN A 182 -12.19 43.86 0.31
CA GLN A 182 -12.46 44.38 -1.02
C GLN A 182 -13.27 43.36 -1.81
N THR A 183 -14.06 43.85 -2.76
CA THR A 183 -14.78 43.00 -3.71
C THR A 183 -13.79 42.35 -4.68
N LEU A 184 -14.18 41.22 -5.28
CA LEU A 184 -13.33 40.54 -6.27
C LEU A 184 -13.00 41.43 -7.48
N LEU A 185 -13.92 42.33 -7.84
CA LEU A 185 -13.74 43.29 -8.92
C LEU A 185 -12.62 44.30 -8.58
N GLU A 186 -12.70 44.92 -7.39
CA GLU A 186 -11.68 45.86 -6.91
C GLU A 186 -10.30 45.20 -6.79
N ILE A 187 -10.25 43.98 -6.26
CA ILE A 187 -8.99 43.22 -6.15
C ILE A 187 -8.39 42.95 -7.54
N HIS A 188 -9.22 42.55 -8.51
CA HIS A 188 -8.77 42.31 -9.87
C HIS A 188 -8.29 43.60 -10.55
N ASP A 189 -9.04 44.70 -10.42
CA ASP A 189 -8.67 45.99 -11.02
C ASP A 189 -7.39 46.58 -10.40
N LEU A 190 -7.19 46.44 -9.08
CA LEU A 190 -5.93 46.83 -8.43
C LEU A 190 -4.75 46.01 -8.96
N ARG A 191 -4.89 44.68 -9.04
CA ARG A 191 -3.84 43.80 -9.59
C ARG A 191 -3.54 44.12 -11.07
N TYR A 192 -4.56 44.49 -11.82
CA TYR A 192 -4.42 44.97 -13.19
C TYR A 192 -3.67 46.32 -13.26
N GLN A 193 -3.96 47.28 -12.39
CA GLN A 193 -3.24 48.56 -12.37
C GLN A 193 -1.75 48.40 -12.04
N HIS A 194 -1.42 47.41 -11.22
CA HIS A 194 -0.03 47.06 -10.89
C HIS A 194 0.65 46.15 -11.91
N THR A 195 -0.03 45.83 -13.02
CA THR A 195 0.52 45.00 -14.09
C THR A 195 1.33 45.85 -15.08
N SER A 196 2.56 45.42 -15.38
CA SER A 196 3.49 46.10 -16.31
C SER A 196 3.40 45.63 -17.77
N TYR A 197 2.57 44.65 -18.09
CA TYR A 197 2.46 44.04 -19.43
C TYR A 197 1.14 44.39 -20.13
N GLN A 198 1.13 44.29 -21.46
CA GLN A 198 -0.06 44.57 -22.26
C GLN A 198 -1.09 43.42 -22.09
N VAL A 199 -2.28 43.79 -21.65
CA VAL A 199 -3.39 42.88 -21.38
C VAL A 199 -4.37 42.93 -22.55
N CYS A 200 -4.86 41.77 -22.99
CA CYS A 200 -5.88 41.68 -24.01
C CYS A 200 -7.20 42.24 -23.48
N ASN A 201 -7.72 43.28 -24.14
CA ASN A 201 -8.97 43.93 -23.75
C ASN A 201 -10.18 42.97 -23.79
N ASP A 202 -10.17 41.98 -24.69
CA ASP A 202 -11.25 41.00 -24.81
C ASP A 202 -11.29 40.05 -23.61
N ILE A 203 -10.12 39.52 -23.21
CA ILE A 203 -10.00 38.65 -22.01
C ILE A 203 -10.40 39.44 -20.77
N ARG A 204 -9.89 40.67 -20.64
CA ARG A 204 -10.26 41.57 -19.54
C ARG A 204 -11.78 41.81 -19.51
N GLY A 205 -12.39 42.15 -20.65
CA GLY A 205 -13.82 42.37 -20.76
C GLY A 205 -14.64 41.15 -20.32
N ALA A 206 -14.24 39.95 -20.76
CA ALA A 206 -14.88 38.70 -20.37
C ALA A 206 -14.77 38.43 -18.85
N VAL A 207 -13.59 38.65 -18.27
CA VAL A 207 -13.36 38.48 -16.82
C VAL A 207 -14.20 39.46 -16.00
N LEU A 208 -14.19 40.75 -16.36
CA LEU A 208 -14.98 41.77 -15.67
C LEU A 208 -16.47 41.48 -15.74
N ASN A 209 -16.99 41.07 -16.90
CA ASN A 209 -18.39 40.71 -17.06
C ASN A 209 -18.75 39.53 -16.14
N ARG A 210 -17.91 38.49 -16.10
CA ARG A 210 -18.15 37.32 -15.24
C ARG A 210 -18.07 37.69 -13.75
N LEU A 211 -17.13 38.55 -13.36
CA LEU A 211 -17.03 39.07 -11.99
C LEU A 211 -18.23 39.94 -11.60
N LYS A 212 -18.77 40.74 -12.50
CA LYS A 212 -19.99 41.53 -12.25
C LYS A 212 -21.22 40.65 -12.06
N VAL A 213 -21.35 39.58 -12.86
CA VAL A 213 -22.50 38.66 -12.78
C VAL A 213 -22.44 37.77 -11.54
N TYR A 214 -21.27 37.20 -11.21
CA TYR A 214 -21.15 36.16 -10.18
C TYR A 214 -20.38 36.58 -8.92
N GLY A 215 -19.56 37.62 -8.97
CA GLY A 215 -18.77 38.10 -7.83
C GLY A 215 -19.63 38.77 -6.76
N GLY A 216 -20.67 39.49 -7.17
CA GLY A 216 -21.62 40.17 -6.29
C GLY A 216 -20.95 41.17 -5.34
N THR A 217 -21.50 41.32 -4.14
CA THR A 217 -20.99 42.19 -3.07
C THR A 217 -20.10 41.47 -2.05
N LYS A 218 -19.82 40.19 -2.26
CA LYS A 218 -19.01 39.40 -1.34
C LYS A 218 -17.57 39.93 -1.35
N GLN A 219 -17.04 40.21 -0.17
CA GLN A 219 -15.71 40.78 0.02
C GLN A 219 -14.74 39.70 0.52
N ARG A 220 -13.47 39.83 0.11
CA ARG A 220 -12.35 39.03 0.63
C ARG A 220 -11.23 39.98 1.01
N LEU A 221 -10.35 39.52 1.90
CA LEU A 221 -9.11 40.24 2.18
C LEU A 221 -8.22 40.21 0.93
N SER A 222 -7.83 41.38 0.44
CA SER A 222 -7.10 41.58 -0.82
C SER A 222 -5.74 40.89 -0.89
N GLN A 223 -5.13 40.63 0.27
CA GLN A 223 -3.80 40.04 0.46
C GLN A 223 -3.80 38.58 0.89
N LEU A 224 -4.97 37.96 1.14
CA LEU A 224 -5.02 36.53 1.41
C LEU A 224 -4.80 35.78 0.09
N LEU A 225 -3.54 35.45 -0.18
CA LEU A 225 -3.22 34.21 -0.88
C LEU A 225 -3.64 33.08 0.06
N ASP A 226 -4.92 32.70 0.03
CA ASP A 226 -5.36 31.42 0.59
C ASP A 226 -4.82 30.33 -0.35
N GLY A 227 -3.51 30.12 -0.30
CA GLY A 227 -2.82 29.11 -1.08
C GLY A 227 -2.18 28.16 -0.11
N GLU A 228 -2.96 27.22 0.44
CA GLU A 228 -2.36 25.93 0.80
C GLU A 228 -1.85 25.31 -0.51
N GLN A 229 -0.63 25.66 -0.90
CA GLN A 229 0.05 25.04 -2.01
C GLN A 229 0.61 23.70 -1.49
N GLN A 230 -0.24 22.67 -1.51
CA GLN A 230 0.25 21.30 -1.40
C GLN A 230 0.94 20.96 -2.71
N ARG A 231 2.28 20.94 -2.67
CA ARG A 231 3.12 20.48 -3.77
C ARG A 231 3.24 18.97 -3.67
N GLU A 232 2.52 18.24 -4.52
CA GLU A 232 2.81 16.83 -4.78
C GLU A 232 4.11 16.76 -5.60
N LEU A 233 5.20 16.41 -4.94
CA LEU A 233 6.48 16.02 -5.55
C LEU A 233 6.50 14.49 -5.66
N GLU A 234 5.47 13.90 -6.25
CA GLU A 234 5.49 12.48 -6.61
C GLU A 234 5.94 12.39 -8.07
N GLN A 235 7.18 11.96 -8.26
CA GLN A 235 7.71 11.63 -9.57
C GLN A 235 7.16 10.24 -9.92
N GLU A 236 6.05 10.19 -10.66
CA GLU A 236 5.47 8.92 -11.13
C GLU A 236 6.40 8.30 -12.18
N LEU A 237 7.19 7.31 -11.77
CA LEU A 237 7.90 6.40 -12.66
C LEU A 237 6.90 5.33 -13.12
N GLU A 238 6.30 5.52 -14.29
CA GLU A 238 5.50 4.50 -14.95
C GLU A 238 6.42 3.40 -15.52
N GLU A 239 6.58 2.29 -14.78
CA GLU A 239 7.23 1.07 -15.29
C GLU A 239 6.20 0.18 -15.99
N GLU A 240 6.17 0.20 -17.32
CA GLU A 240 5.40 -0.76 -18.11
C GLU A 240 6.09 -2.13 -18.12
N ARG A 241 5.59 -3.07 -17.31
CA ARG A 241 6.06 -4.46 -17.32
C ARG A 241 5.37 -5.26 -18.42
N GLN A 242 6.06 -5.51 -19.54
CA GLN A 242 5.63 -6.54 -20.49
C GLN A 242 5.89 -7.94 -19.90
N ILE A 243 4.82 -8.71 -19.70
CA ILE A 243 4.88 -10.08 -19.18
C ILE A 243 4.88 -11.03 -20.39
N GLU A 244 6.02 -11.60 -20.71
CA GLU A 244 6.10 -12.72 -21.66
C GLU A 244 5.62 -13.99 -20.96
N LEU A 245 4.41 -14.45 -21.29
CA LEU A 245 3.84 -15.66 -20.72
C LEU A 245 4.52 -16.88 -21.34
N SER A 246 5.12 -17.71 -20.49
CA SER A 246 5.65 -19.00 -20.91
C SER A 246 4.54 -19.88 -21.49
N PRO A 247 4.87 -20.85 -22.39
CA PRO A 247 3.88 -21.76 -22.97
C PRO A 247 3.04 -22.48 -21.92
N PRO A 248 1.79 -22.88 -22.22
CA PRO A 248 0.95 -23.59 -21.26
C PRO A 248 1.58 -24.93 -20.85
N PHE A 249 1.73 -25.16 -19.55
CA PHE A 249 2.20 -26.42 -18.98
C PHE A 249 1.04 -27.19 -18.34
N ASN A 250 1.09 -28.52 -18.42
CA ASN A 250 0.10 -29.39 -17.78
C ASN A 250 0.45 -29.58 -16.28
N PRO A 251 -0.38 -29.10 -15.35
CA PRO A 251 -0.12 -29.23 -13.91
C PRO A 251 -0.25 -30.69 -13.46
N CYS A 252 0.54 -31.07 -12.47
CA CYS A 252 0.37 -32.35 -11.77
C CYS A 252 -0.94 -32.36 -10.97
N LYS A 253 -1.63 -33.50 -10.95
CA LYS A 253 -2.75 -33.72 -10.01
C LYS A 253 -2.16 -34.01 -8.62
N PRO A 254 -2.50 -33.22 -7.59
CA PRO A 254 -1.96 -33.41 -6.25
C PRO A 254 -2.53 -34.67 -5.60
N ILE A 255 -1.71 -35.37 -4.84
CA ILE A 255 -2.07 -36.62 -4.15
C ILE A 255 -1.90 -36.41 -2.65
N LEU A 256 -2.94 -36.69 -1.85
CA LEU A 256 -2.80 -36.66 -0.39
C LEU A 256 -2.39 -38.06 0.11
N HIS A 257 -1.17 -38.16 0.64
CA HIS A 257 -0.66 -39.39 1.25
C HIS A 257 -1.29 -39.68 2.63
N GLU A 258 -1.50 -40.95 2.97
CA GLU A 258 -2.09 -41.37 4.26
C GLU A 258 -1.18 -41.03 5.46
N GLU A 259 0.13 -40.99 5.22
CA GLU A 259 1.15 -40.60 6.19
C GLU A 259 0.93 -39.17 6.71
N ILE A 260 0.47 -38.25 5.87
CA ILE A 260 0.17 -36.86 6.25
C ILE A 260 -1.02 -36.82 7.20
N LYS A 261 -1.99 -37.73 7.02
CA LYS A 261 -3.13 -37.85 7.92
C LYS A 261 -2.68 -38.33 9.29
N ARG A 262 -1.75 -39.29 9.34
CA ARG A 262 -1.13 -39.79 10.57
C ARG A 262 -0.32 -38.73 11.32
N LEU A 263 0.29 -37.76 10.64
CA LEU A 263 0.96 -36.62 11.32
C LEU A 263 0.00 -35.79 12.19
N CYS A 264 -1.29 -35.78 11.83
CA CYS A 264 -2.33 -35.05 12.55
C CYS A 264 -3.01 -35.89 13.64
N ASP A 265 -2.80 -37.20 13.68
CA ASP A 265 -3.33 -38.07 14.74
C ASP A 265 -2.38 -38.07 15.92
N MET A 266 -2.79 -37.37 16.98
CA MET A 266 -1.98 -37.13 18.17
C MET A 266 -1.88 -38.34 19.10
N ASP A 267 -2.82 -39.28 18.99
CA ASP A 267 -2.89 -40.51 19.79
C ASP A 267 -1.96 -41.62 19.25
N ASP A 268 -1.36 -41.42 18.06
CA ASP A 268 -0.46 -42.39 17.44
C ASP A 268 0.99 -42.25 17.94
N VAL A 269 1.77 -43.32 17.84
CA VAL A 269 3.20 -43.31 18.18
C VAL A 269 3.96 -42.39 17.21
N ALA A 270 5.08 -41.79 17.65
CA ALA A 270 5.90 -40.93 16.80
C ALA A 270 6.25 -41.64 15.50
N MET A 271 5.76 -41.10 14.38
CA MET A 271 6.14 -41.61 13.09
C MET A 271 7.62 -41.28 12.89
N ASN A 272 8.42 -42.31 12.64
CA ASN A 272 9.79 -42.12 12.20
C ASN A 272 9.78 -41.76 10.71
N LEU A 273 9.97 -40.47 10.41
CA LEU A 273 9.91 -39.93 9.04
C LEU A 273 10.90 -40.63 8.09
N LYS A 274 12.03 -41.12 8.60
CA LYS A 274 13.05 -41.85 7.81
C LYS A 274 12.56 -43.18 7.25
N GLN A 275 11.52 -43.78 7.85
CA GLN A 275 10.94 -45.05 7.38
C GLN A 275 10.08 -44.87 6.12
N TYR A 276 9.71 -43.63 5.78
CA TYR A 276 8.86 -43.30 4.64
C TYR A 276 9.60 -42.40 3.64
N PRO A 277 10.76 -42.84 3.08
CA PRO A 277 11.59 -42.01 2.22
C PRO A 277 10.89 -41.66 0.89
N HIS A 278 9.82 -42.36 0.53
CA HIS A 278 9.03 -42.08 -0.66
C HIS A 278 8.09 -40.87 -0.50
N ILE A 279 7.94 -40.33 0.72
CA ILE A 279 7.09 -39.16 1.02
C ILE A 279 7.91 -38.06 1.66
N PHE A 280 8.67 -38.39 2.70
CA PHE A 280 9.51 -37.43 3.41
C PHE A 280 10.92 -37.45 2.83
N ARG A 281 11.32 -36.33 2.24
CA ARG A 281 12.65 -36.11 1.68
C ARG A 281 13.32 -34.96 2.42
N HIS A 282 14.64 -34.86 2.34
CA HIS A 282 15.34 -33.68 2.85
C HIS A 282 15.17 -32.47 1.92
N LEU A 283 15.46 -31.28 2.45
CA LEU A 283 15.26 -30.00 1.75
C LEU A 283 15.80 -29.92 0.30
N PRO A 284 16.98 -30.47 -0.04
CA PRO A 284 17.48 -30.49 -1.42
C PRO A 284 16.52 -31.08 -2.45
N TYR A 285 15.63 -32.00 -2.03
CA TYR A 285 14.65 -32.60 -2.92
C TYR A 285 13.68 -31.57 -3.52
N ALA A 286 13.35 -30.50 -2.79
CA ALA A 286 12.51 -29.42 -3.31
C ALA A 286 13.12 -28.74 -4.55
N LEU A 287 14.45 -28.80 -4.68
CA LEU A 287 15.23 -28.19 -5.75
C LEU A 287 15.49 -29.18 -6.90
N THR A 288 15.07 -30.44 -6.80
CA THR A 288 15.32 -31.44 -7.84
C THR A 288 14.72 -31.00 -9.18
N GLY A 289 15.56 -30.98 -10.23
CA GLY A 289 15.20 -30.52 -11.58
C GLY A 289 15.44 -29.03 -11.84
N THR A 290 16.02 -28.31 -10.87
CA THR A 290 16.53 -26.95 -11.03
C THR A 290 18.01 -26.94 -11.41
N THR A 291 18.50 -25.81 -11.93
CA THR A 291 19.95 -25.62 -12.17
C THR A 291 20.76 -25.55 -10.88
N PHE A 292 20.15 -25.14 -9.77
CA PHE A 292 20.83 -25.01 -8.47
C PHE A 292 21.01 -26.35 -7.74
N PHE A 293 20.29 -27.40 -8.15
CA PHE A 293 20.37 -28.71 -7.52
C PHE A 293 21.77 -29.33 -7.61
N SER A 294 22.51 -29.09 -8.71
CA SER A 294 23.88 -29.60 -8.87
C SER A 294 24.85 -29.04 -7.84
N ASP A 295 24.56 -27.85 -7.33
CA ASP A 295 25.43 -27.11 -6.41
C ASP A 295 25.05 -27.40 -4.94
N CYS A 296 23.92 -28.07 -4.71
CA CYS A 296 23.45 -28.44 -3.37
C CYS A 296 24.23 -29.64 -2.84
N GLN A 297 25.05 -29.42 -1.82
CA GLN A 297 25.67 -30.51 -1.06
C GLN A 297 24.66 -31.14 -0.11
N ALA A 298 24.57 -32.47 -0.10
CA ALA A 298 23.59 -33.20 0.70
C ALA A 298 23.75 -33.00 2.21
N ASP A 299 24.98 -32.83 2.69
CA ASP A 299 25.31 -32.72 4.12
C ASP A 299 25.20 -31.29 4.68
N SER A 300 24.96 -30.29 3.84
CA SER A 300 24.88 -28.89 4.27
C SER A 300 23.54 -28.52 4.91
N TRP A 301 22.53 -29.38 4.80
CA TRP A 301 21.16 -29.10 5.23
C TRP A 301 20.84 -29.74 6.59
N GLN A 302 20.01 -29.06 7.40
CA GLN A 302 19.63 -29.58 8.71
C GLN A 302 18.82 -30.87 8.59
N LYS A 303 19.13 -31.83 9.45
CA LYS A 303 18.51 -33.18 9.41
C LYS A 303 17.05 -33.19 9.81
N ASN A 304 16.58 -32.15 10.51
CA ASN A 304 15.20 -31.98 10.95
C ASN A 304 14.33 -31.18 9.96
N LEU A 305 14.87 -30.82 8.79
CA LEU A 305 14.13 -30.20 7.70
C LEU A 305 13.71 -31.26 6.68
N TRP A 306 12.40 -31.39 6.52
CA TRP A 306 11.75 -32.33 5.64
C TRP A 306 10.88 -31.62 4.61
N VAL A 307 10.77 -32.22 3.44
CA VAL A 307 9.94 -31.77 2.32
C VAL A 307 9.09 -32.94 1.87
N LEU A 308 7.80 -32.69 1.67
CA LEU A 308 6.90 -33.68 1.08
C LEU A 308 7.12 -33.81 -0.43
N THR A 309 6.95 -35.00 -0.98
CA THR A 309 7.09 -35.26 -2.41
C THR A 309 6.19 -34.39 -3.29
N GLU A 310 4.96 -34.12 -2.86
CA GLU A 310 4.04 -33.24 -3.60
C GLU A 310 4.49 -31.77 -3.62
N PHE A 311 5.42 -31.37 -2.76
CA PHE A 311 5.98 -30.02 -2.77
C PHE A 311 6.67 -29.71 -4.10
N GLN A 312 7.44 -30.68 -4.62
CA GLN A 312 8.20 -30.56 -5.87
C GLN A 312 7.33 -30.81 -7.11
N ARG A 313 6.28 -31.64 -7.00
CA ARG A 313 5.40 -32.02 -8.12
C ARG A 313 4.46 -30.88 -8.54
N VAL A 314 4.96 -29.97 -9.37
CA VAL A 314 4.18 -28.86 -9.94
C VAL A 314 3.70 -29.15 -11.36
N ILE A 315 4.61 -29.60 -12.25
CA ILE A 315 4.32 -29.90 -13.66
C ILE A 315 4.67 -31.33 -14.02
N SER A 316 4.04 -31.86 -15.09
CA SER A 316 4.15 -33.26 -15.52
C SER A 316 5.25 -33.55 -16.55
N THR A 317 5.90 -32.52 -17.11
CA THR A 317 6.81 -32.67 -18.26
C THR A 317 8.22 -33.09 -17.84
N GLN A 318 8.74 -34.14 -18.49
CA GLN A 318 10.12 -34.60 -18.36
C GLN A 318 11.04 -33.75 -19.25
N GLY A 319 12.14 -33.23 -18.69
CA GLY A 319 13.26 -32.69 -19.48
C GLY A 319 13.37 -31.16 -19.60
N LYS A 320 12.53 -30.36 -18.93
CA LYS A 320 12.71 -28.89 -18.84
C LYS A 320 13.12 -28.48 -17.43
N SER A 321 13.89 -27.39 -17.33
CA SER A 321 14.27 -26.81 -16.04
C SER A 321 13.04 -26.41 -15.24
N LEU A 322 13.01 -26.82 -13.98
CA LEU A 322 11.94 -26.50 -13.04
C LEU A 322 12.15 -25.16 -12.32
N ASN A 323 13.19 -24.38 -12.69
CA ASN A 323 13.47 -23.07 -12.08
C ASN A 323 12.22 -22.16 -12.01
N PRO A 324 11.43 -21.99 -13.10
CA PRO A 324 10.25 -21.10 -13.05
C PRO A 324 9.06 -21.68 -12.28
N PHE A 325 9.12 -22.97 -11.94
CA PHE A 325 8.04 -23.72 -11.29
C PHE A 325 8.36 -24.05 -9.83
N LEU A 326 9.42 -23.47 -9.29
CA LEU A 326 9.73 -23.59 -7.87
C LEU A 326 8.58 -23.02 -7.05
N ARG A 327 8.13 -23.83 -6.10
CA ARG A 327 7.00 -23.48 -5.25
C ARG A 327 7.49 -22.58 -4.12
N PRO A 328 6.88 -21.40 -3.90
CA PRO A 328 7.25 -20.54 -2.79
C PRO A 328 6.93 -21.25 -1.47
N LEU A 329 7.87 -21.20 -0.54
CA LEU A 329 7.70 -21.78 0.78
C LEU A 329 6.78 -20.90 1.62
N ARG A 330 5.54 -21.38 1.80
CA ARG A 330 4.51 -20.68 2.59
C ARG A 330 4.11 -21.42 3.84
N TRP A 331 3.99 -22.74 3.78
CA TRP A 331 3.41 -23.53 4.86
C TRP A 331 4.43 -24.50 5.43
N ILE A 332 4.60 -24.46 6.74
CA ILE A 332 5.50 -25.33 7.49
C ILE A 332 4.71 -26.00 8.60
N LEU A 333 4.79 -27.31 8.67
CA LEU A 333 4.27 -28.10 9.78
C LEU A 333 5.40 -28.36 10.77
N ILE A 334 5.25 -27.90 12.00
CA ILE A 334 6.10 -28.27 13.12
C ILE A 334 5.50 -29.54 13.71
N TYR A 335 6.17 -30.67 13.54
CA TYR A 335 5.76 -31.97 14.07
C TYR A 335 6.52 -32.31 15.35
N ARG A 336 5.77 -32.62 16.41
CA ARG A 336 6.24 -32.93 17.77
C ARG A 336 7.25 -31.93 18.33
N ASN A 337 7.19 -30.66 17.92
CA ASN A 337 8.14 -29.62 18.32
C ASN A 337 9.60 -30.03 18.10
N GLN A 338 9.88 -30.78 17.03
CA GLN A 338 11.23 -31.26 16.68
C GLN A 338 11.50 -31.15 15.19
N GLU A 339 10.55 -31.62 14.37
CA GLU A 339 10.70 -31.77 12.94
C GLU A 339 9.93 -30.67 12.19
N LEU A 340 10.56 -30.08 11.18
CA LEU A 340 9.97 -29.05 10.32
C LEU A 340 9.68 -29.65 8.95
N ILE A 341 8.42 -29.66 8.55
CA ILE A 341 7.96 -30.31 7.31
C ILE A 341 7.36 -29.25 6.38
N LEU A 342 7.94 -29.09 5.20
CA LEU A 342 7.46 -28.19 4.14
C LEU A 342 6.31 -28.87 3.40
N LEU A 343 5.18 -28.17 3.33
CA LEU A 343 3.94 -28.68 2.74
C LEU A 343 3.59 -27.96 1.42
N SER A 344 2.98 -28.69 0.49
CA SER A 344 2.27 -28.04 -0.62
C SER A 344 1.04 -27.26 -0.12
N PRO A 345 0.57 -26.23 -0.86
CA PRO A 345 -0.70 -25.56 -0.54
C PRO A 345 -1.89 -26.51 -0.43
N PHE A 346 -1.91 -27.58 -1.25
CA PHE A 346 -2.97 -28.58 -1.23
C PHE A 346 -2.96 -29.39 0.08
N GLU A 347 -1.80 -29.91 0.48
CA GLU A 347 -1.64 -30.64 1.74
C GLU A 347 -1.87 -29.73 2.95
N ALA A 348 -1.34 -28.50 2.91
CA ALA A 348 -1.52 -27.51 3.97
C ALA A 348 -3.00 -27.16 4.18
N ASN A 349 -3.79 -27.03 3.11
CA ASN A 349 -5.23 -26.78 3.22
C ASN A 349 -5.95 -27.94 3.92
N TRP A 350 -5.60 -29.19 3.60
CA TRP A 350 -6.17 -30.36 4.27
C TRP A 350 -5.76 -30.42 5.74
N VAL A 351 -4.46 -30.27 6.04
CA VAL A 351 -3.91 -30.29 7.42
C VAL A 351 -4.53 -29.18 8.26
N MET A 352 -4.67 -27.97 7.70
CA MET A 352 -5.32 -26.84 8.35
C MET A 352 -6.75 -27.18 8.76
N GLY A 353 -7.53 -27.79 7.86
CA GLY A 353 -8.89 -28.24 8.14
C GLY A 353 -8.94 -29.29 9.24
N ARG A 354 -8.06 -30.29 9.20
CA ARG A 354 -8.00 -31.37 10.18
C ARG A 354 -7.60 -30.87 11.57
N LEU A 355 -6.54 -30.06 11.67
CA LEU A 355 -6.10 -29.48 12.95
C LEU A 355 -7.17 -28.56 13.56
N SER A 356 -7.84 -27.76 12.73
CA SER A 356 -8.97 -26.92 13.18
C SER A 356 -10.15 -27.74 13.68
N GLU A 357 -10.47 -28.86 13.02
CA GLU A 357 -11.51 -29.78 13.45
C GLU A 357 -11.21 -30.42 14.80
N LEU A 358 -9.97 -30.90 14.99
CA LEU A 358 -9.52 -31.51 16.24
C LEU A 358 -9.52 -30.49 17.39
N HIS A 359 -9.10 -29.26 17.11
CA HIS A 359 -9.12 -28.17 18.08
C HIS A 359 -10.55 -27.85 18.53
N ARG A 360 -11.49 -27.73 17.57
CA ARG A 360 -12.92 -27.50 17.87
C ARG A 360 -13.54 -28.64 18.67
N LYS A 361 -13.10 -29.89 18.44
CA LYS A 361 -13.58 -31.08 19.17
C LYS A 361 -12.90 -31.28 20.53
N GLY A 362 -11.95 -30.42 20.92
CA GLY A 362 -11.19 -30.56 22.16
C GLY A 362 -10.31 -31.81 22.21
N LYS A 363 -9.99 -32.40 21.05
CA LYS A 363 -9.20 -33.63 20.93
C LYS A 363 -7.70 -33.37 20.75
N LEU A 364 -7.27 -32.12 20.84
CA LEU A 364 -5.85 -31.80 20.79
C LEU A 364 -5.20 -32.08 22.14
N MET A 365 -4.05 -32.74 22.12
CA MET A 365 -3.20 -32.84 23.31
C MET A 365 -2.68 -31.46 23.71
N ASN A 366 -2.55 -31.24 25.03
CA ASN A 366 -1.92 -30.07 25.61
C ASN A 366 -0.60 -30.50 26.29
N PRO A 367 0.57 -29.95 25.91
CA PRO A 367 0.78 -29.00 24.83
C PRO A 367 0.54 -29.59 23.44
N VAL A 368 0.16 -28.73 22.50
CA VAL A 368 0.00 -29.09 21.09
C VAL A 368 1.35 -29.58 20.55
N SER A 369 1.41 -30.83 20.11
CA SER A 369 2.62 -31.42 19.55
C SER A 369 2.81 -31.08 18.08
N THR A 370 1.72 -30.89 17.32
CA THR A 370 1.78 -30.58 15.89
C THR A 370 1.08 -29.25 15.57
N THR A 371 1.81 -28.30 14.99
CA THR A 371 1.30 -26.98 14.63
C THR A 371 1.64 -26.63 13.18
N LEU A 372 0.68 -26.01 12.49
CA LEU A 372 0.88 -25.47 11.15
C LEU A 372 1.18 -23.98 11.23
N CYS A 373 2.29 -23.56 10.64
CA CYS A 373 2.77 -22.19 10.62
C CYS A 373 2.86 -21.64 9.20
N LEU A 374 2.66 -20.32 9.09
CA LEU A 374 2.89 -19.56 7.87
C LEU A 374 4.32 -19.01 7.89
N LEU A 375 5.05 -19.12 6.79
CA LEU A 375 6.33 -18.46 6.55
C LEU A 375 6.18 -17.50 5.38
N LEU A 376 6.62 -16.26 5.57
CA LEU A 376 6.78 -15.29 4.49
C LEU A 376 8.21 -14.74 4.50
N PRO A 377 8.80 -14.46 3.33
CA PRO A 377 10.12 -13.86 3.27
C PRO A 377 10.11 -12.44 3.84
N ARG A 378 11.21 -12.05 4.47
CA ARG A 378 11.37 -10.70 5.03
C ARG A 378 11.86 -9.76 3.92
N MET A 379 10.94 -9.00 3.33
CA MET A 379 11.22 -8.07 2.22
C MET A 379 11.49 -6.64 2.68
N LYS A 380 11.29 -6.35 3.98
CA LYS A 380 11.55 -5.04 4.60
C LYS A 380 12.14 -5.22 5.99
N ARG A 381 12.98 -4.29 6.43
CA ARG A 381 13.66 -4.34 7.74
C ARG A 381 12.72 -4.53 8.94
N ASN A 382 11.53 -3.91 8.92
CA ASN A 382 10.58 -3.95 10.05
C ASN A 382 9.46 -4.99 9.87
N GLN A 383 9.65 -6.00 9.03
CA GLN A 383 8.67 -7.06 8.82
C GLN A 383 8.95 -8.25 9.75
N PHE A 384 7.98 -8.63 10.57
CA PHE A 384 8.06 -9.82 11.41
C PHE A 384 7.80 -11.10 10.60
N ILE A 385 8.46 -12.19 10.99
CA ILE A 385 8.19 -13.54 10.45
C ILE A 385 7.07 -14.19 11.24
N PHE A 386 6.16 -14.88 10.54
CA PHE A 386 4.98 -15.46 11.18
C PHE A 386 5.24 -16.81 11.86
N ILE A 387 6.36 -17.47 11.58
CA ILE A 387 6.70 -18.79 12.14
C ILE A 387 6.77 -18.79 13.67
N ASN A 388 7.22 -17.68 14.28
CA ASN A 388 7.33 -17.51 15.73
C ASN A 388 6.14 -16.73 16.33
N THR A 389 5.05 -16.55 15.58
CA THR A 389 3.88 -15.80 16.06
C THR A 389 2.77 -16.76 16.52
N PRO A 390 2.59 -17.00 17.83
CA PRO A 390 1.68 -18.04 18.35
C PRO A 390 0.20 -17.78 18.05
N THR A 391 -0.18 -16.54 17.73
CA THR A 391 -1.55 -16.17 17.33
C THR A 391 -1.87 -16.53 15.88
N LEU A 392 -0.85 -16.78 15.05
CA LEU A 392 -0.98 -17.06 13.62
C LEU A 392 -0.73 -18.53 13.25
N THR A 393 -0.60 -19.40 14.25
CA THR A 393 -0.50 -20.85 14.06
C THR A 393 -1.89 -21.48 13.90
N VAL A 394 -1.93 -22.67 13.29
CA VAL A 394 -3.14 -23.51 13.27
C VAL A 394 -2.83 -24.83 13.98
N PRO A 395 -3.48 -25.12 15.13
CA PRO A 395 -4.42 -24.24 15.84
C PRO A 395 -3.71 -23.05 16.51
N PRO A 396 -4.43 -21.95 16.82
CA PRO A 396 -3.86 -20.81 17.50
C PRO A 396 -3.46 -21.20 18.93
N LEU A 397 -2.22 -20.92 19.33
CA LEU A 397 -1.69 -21.29 20.64
C LEU A 397 -2.08 -20.29 21.75
N VAL A 398 -3.17 -19.54 21.55
CA VAL A 398 -3.61 -18.47 22.45
C VAL A 398 -4.28 -19.06 23.69
N GLY A 399 -3.76 -18.74 24.88
CA GLY A 399 -4.37 -19.11 26.17
C GLY A 399 -3.84 -20.40 26.81
N LEU A 400 -2.76 -20.99 26.29
CA LEU A 400 -2.05 -22.07 26.96
C LEU A 400 -1.25 -21.52 28.16
N PRO A 401 -1.13 -22.26 29.29
CA PRO A 401 -0.39 -21.79 30.46
C PRO A 401 1.07 -21.51 30.09
N ARG A 402 1.64 -20.43 30.66
CA ARG A 402 3.00 -19.87 30.39
C ARG A 402 4.20 -20.86 30.49
N HIS A 403 3.95 -22.13 30.78
CA HIS A 403 4.94 -23.21 30.87
C HIS A 403 4.90 -24.19 29.68
N THR A 404 3.98 -24.05 28.72
CA THR A 404 4.06 -24.81 27.47
C THR A 404 5.20 -24.25 26.63
N VAL A 405 6.26 -25.04 26.48
CA VAL A 405 7.45 -24.73 25.68
C VAL A 405 7.02 -24.27 24.28
N GLU A 406 7.14 -22.98 24.00
CA GLU A 406 7.03 -22.45 22.66
C GLU A 406 8.17 -23.09 21.85
N PHE A 407 7.83 -23.82 20.79
CA PHE A 407 8.85 -24.30 19.87
C PHE A 407 9.46 -23.10 19.16
N VAL A 408 10.62 -22.66 19.64
CA VAL A 408 11.42 -21.64 18.97
C VAL A 408 12.28 -22.34 17.95
N THR A 409 12.08 -22.00 16.68
CA THR A 409 12.91 -22.55 15.60
C THR A 409 14.35 -22.06 15.78
N SER A 410 15.33 -22.97 15.72
CA SER A 410 16.74 -22.57 15.82
C SER A 410 17.14 -21.66 14.66
N ASN A 411 18.06 -20.73 14.93
CA ASN A 411 18.56 -19.81 13.88
C ASN A 411 19.15 -20.59 12.69
N ASP A 412 19.79 -21.74 12.92
CA ASP A 412 20.35 -22.57 11.85
C ASP A 412 19.27 -23.11 10.89
N CYS A 413 18.11 -23.51 11.43
CA CYS A 413 16.98 -23.92 10.60
C CYS A 413 16.35 -22.72 9.89
N LEU A 414 16.15 -21.61 10.60
CA LEU A 414 15.55 -20.39 10.05
C LEU A 414 16.37 -19.85 8.86
N VAL A 415 17.69 -19.85 8.96
CA VAL A 415 18.58 -19.42 7.88
C VAL A 415 18.39 -20.24 6.62
N GLN A 416 18.29 -21.56 6.72
CA GLN A 416 18.07 -22.42 5.55
C GLN A 416 16.70 -22.17 4.91
N LEU A 417 15.67 -21.90 5.74
CA LEU A 417 14.36 -21.50 5.25
C LEU A 417 14.39 -20.11 4.60
N PHE A 418 15.21 -19.18 5.10
CA PHE A 418 15.39 -17.84 4.54
C PHE A 418 16.11 -17.84 3.20
N ILE A 419 17.15 -18.69 3.05
CA ILE A 419 17.81 -18.93 1.77
C ILE A 419 16.78 -19.47 0.76
N PHE A 420 15.96 -20.43 1.17
CA PHE A 420 14.96 -21.03 0.30
C PHE A 420 13.83 -20.05 -0.10
N ASN A 421 13.41 -19.15 0.80
CA ASN A 421 12.29 -18.24 0.57
C ASN A 421 12.71 -16.87 -0.02
N GLY A 422 14.02 -16.61 -0.19
CA GLY A 422 14.52 -15.34 -0.71
C GLY A 422 14.37 -14.16 0.27
N THR A 423 14.63 -14.37 1.56
CA THR A 423 14.57 -13.30 2.55
C THR A 423 15.71 -12.28 2.37
N LEU A 424 15.38 -10.98 2.37
CA LEU A 424 16.35 -9.89 2.16
C LEU A 424 16.83 -9.21 3.45
N TYR A 425 16.04 -9.25 4.52
CA TYR A 425 16.35 -8.55 5.78
C TYR A 425 16.37 -9.49 6.99
N PHE A 426 17.16 -9.12 8.00
CA PHE A 426 17.29 -9.84 9.28
C PHE A 426 16.80 -8.97 10.44
N GLU A 427 16.24 -9.59 11.48
CA GLU A 427 15.73 -8.90 12.67
C GLU A 427 16.81 -8.71 13.73
N SER A 428 17.70 -9.69 13.88
CA SER A 428 18.80 -9.67 14.84
C SER A 428 20.16 -9.85 14.18
N ILE A 429 21.21 -9.40 14.87
CA ILE A 429 22.60 -9.63 14.47
C ILE A 429 22.91 -11.14 14.48
N ASP A 430 22.22 -11.92 15.32
CA ASP A 430 22.40 -13.37 15.40
C ASP A 430 21.84 -14.07 14.15
N GLU A 431 20.65 -13.68 13.67
CA GLU A 431 20.10 -14.15 12.39
C GLU A 431 21.07 -13.83 11.24
N GLN A 432 21.55 -12.58 11.18
CA GLN A 432 22.49 -12.16 10.15
C GLN A 432 23.82 -12.94 10.25
N THR A 433 24.31 -13.19 11.46
CA THR A 433 25.55 -13.95 11.69
C THR A 433 25.39 -15.39 11.26
N ALA A 434 24.28 -16.05 11.64
CA ALA A 434 23.99 -17.42 11.24
C ALA A 434 23.82 -17.53 9.71
N TYR A 435 23.18 -16.54 9.08
CA TYR A 435 23.05 -16.47 7.61
C TYR A 435 24.40 -16.37 6.92
N CYS A 436 25.25 -15.45 7.38
CA CYS A 436 26.62 -15.29 6.93
C CYS A 436 27.45 -16.56 7.12
N GLN A 437 27.34 -17.23 8.27
CA GLN A 437 28.06 -18.48 8.53
C GLN A 437 27.59 -19.61 7.61
N CYS A 438 26.29 -19.73 7.37
CA CYS A 438 25.71 -20.75 6.49
C CYS A 438 26.18 -20.60 5.04
N LEU A 439 26.33 -19.36 4.56
CA LEU A 439 26.83 -19.08 3.20
C LEU A 439 28.35 -18.86 3.12
N ILE A 440 29.07 -18.96 4.24
CA ILE A 440 30.51 -18.67 4.35
C ILE A 440 30.85 -17.23 3.89
N LEU A 441 29.92 -16.30 4.10
CA LEU A 441 30.08 -14.87 3.81
C LEU A 441 30.57 -14.16 5.08
N CYS A 442 31.87 -13.86 5.17
CA CYS A 442 32.49 -13.19 6.33
C CYS A 442 32.12 -13.84 7.70
N PRO A 443 32.49 -15.12 7.92
CA PRO A 443 32.23 -15.82 9.18
C PRO A 443 32.98 -15.16 10.34
N LYS A 444 32.39 -15.17 11.54
CA LYS A 444 33.04 -14.64 12.76
C LYS A 444 34.30 -15.45 13.12
N PRO A 445 35.32 -14.82 13.75
CA PRO A 445 35.32 -13.43 14.23
C PRO A 445 35.59 -12.40 13.11
N ARG A 446 34.87 -11.27 13.17
CA ARG A 446 35.01 -10.13 12.23
C ARG A 446 35.83 -9.03 12.91
N SER A 447 36.58 -8.28 12.12
CA SER A 447 37.27 -7.06 12.56
C SER A 447 36.30 -5.89 12.75
N GLU A 448 36.70 -4.89 13.55
CA GLU A 448 35.88 -3.70 13.83
C GLU A 448 35.50 -2.90 12.55
N GLN A 449 36.33 -3.00 11.51
CA GLN A 449 36.09 -2.37 10.20
C GLN A 449 35.04 -3.14 9.39
N GLU A 450 35.11 -4.47 9.36
CA GLU A 450 34.12 -5.33 8.70
C GLU A 450 32.75 -5.19 9.35
N GLU A 451 32.70 -5.05 10.68
CA GLU A 451 31.46 -4.83 11.42
C GLU A 451 30.82 -3.46 11.13
N LYS A 452 31.64 -2.41 10.98
CA LYS A 452 31.16 -1.07 10.58
C LYS A 452 30.64 -1.05 9.14
N LEU A 453 31.30 -1.77 8.22
CA LEU A 453 30.88 -1.86 6.82
C LEU A 453 29.56 -2.64 6.65
N LEU A 454 29.43 -3.79 7.34
CA LEU A 454 28.21 -4.60 7.32
C LEU A 454 27.00 -3.82 7.85
N ASN A 455 27.20 -3.00 8.90
CA ASN A 455 26.15 -2.17 9.50
C ASN A 455 25.75 -0.94 8.66
N LYS A 456 26.68 -0.36 7.89
CA LYS A 456 26.42 0.83 7.06
C LYS A 456 25.84 0.51 5.68
N ALA A 457 26.30 -0.56 5.05
CA ALA A 457 26.07 -0.78 3.62
C ALA A 457 25.12 -1.95 3.30
N GLY A 458 24.80 -2.80 4.28
CA GLY A 458 24.12 -4.07 3.99
C GLY A 458 25.04 -5.04 3.21
N LEU A 459 24.54 -6.24 2.95
CA LEU A 459 25.31 -7.29 2.24
C LEU A 459 25.68 -6.90 0.80
N GLU A 460 25.02 -5.91 0.20
CA GLU A 460 25.19 -5.51 -1.21
C GLU A 460 26.59 -4.95 -1.53
N GLN A 461 27.31 -4.38 -0.56
CA GLN A 461 28.66 -3.82 -0.81
C GLN A 461 29.80 -4.72 -0.32
N MET A 462 29.51 -5.87 0.29
CA MET A 462 30.54 -6.84 0.71
C MET A 462 30.87 -7.85 -0.40
N ASN A 463 30.99 -7.37 -1.64
CA ASN A 463 31.41 -8.17 -2.78
C ASN A 463 32.94 -8.38 -2.75
N LEU A 464 33.42 -9.12 -1.75
CA LEU A 464 34.78 -9.63 -1.69
C LEU A 464 34.79 -11.02 -2.36
N SER A 465 35.10 -11.01 -3.66
CA SER A 465 35.77 -12.11 -4.37
C SER A 465 35.11 -13.50 -4.43
N ALA A 466 33.80 -13.61 -4.29
CA ALA A 466 33.07 -14.81 -4.72
C ALA A 466 31.98 -14.39 -5.71
N ASN A 467 32.10 -14.79 -6.98
CA ASN A 467 31.06 -14.67 -7.99
C ASN A 467 29.86 -15.57 -7.62
N ILE A 468 29.11 -15.20 -6.59
CA ILE A 468 27.85 -15.83 -6.22
C ILE A 468 26.76 -14.84 -6.59
N TYR A 469 26.19 -15.03 -7.77
CA TYR A 469 24.95 -14.37 -8.14
C TYR A 469 23.87 -14.89 -7.18
N ILE A 470 23.45 -14.06 -6.22
CA ILE A 470 22.20 -14.27 -5.51
C ILE A 470 21.09 -14.00 -6.52
N VAL A 471 20.76 -15.02 -7.31
CA VAL A 471 19.53 -15.03 -8.08
C VAL A 471 18.41 -15.15 -7.05
N SER A 472 17.77 -14.03 -6.73
CA SER A 472 16.44 -14.08 -6.14
C SER A 472 15.55 -14.82 -7.13
N ILE A 473 15.07 -16.00 -6.73
CA ILE A 473 14.11 -16.80 -7.49
C ILE A 473 12.71 -16.23 -7.27
#